data_AF-A0A5K0Y721-F1
#
_entry.id   AF-A0A5K0Y721-F1
#
_cell.length_a   1.000
_cell.length_b   1.000
_cell.length_c   1.000
_cell.angle_alpha   90.00
_cell.angle_beta   90.00
_cell.angle_gamma   90.00
#
_symmetry.space_group_name_H-M   'P 1'
#
loop_
_entity.id
_entity.type
_entity.pdbx_description
1 polymer ?
#
loop_
_entity_poly.entity_id
_entity_poly.type
_entity_poly.pdbx_seq_one_letter_code
_entity_poly.pdbx_strand_id
1 'polypeptide(L)' 'ALKVITSCSKRGFKALVLQYVPLASLEVCLHSGGHHLNLFQRLDVMIDVAYALEYLHHGNSKIIVHCDLKP' A
#
# COMPACT_ATOMS: atom_id res chain seq x y z
N ALA A 1 -1.39 0.57 -6.52
CA ALA A 1 -1.71 -0.60 -5.67
C ALA A 1 -0.54 -1.59 -5.69
N LEU A 2 -0.14 -2.13 -4.53
CA LEU A 2 0.85 -3.21 -4.46
C LEU A 2 0.23 -4.51 -5.00
N LYS A 3 0.86 -5.10 -6.00
CA LYS A 3 0.39 -6.35 -6.62
C LYS A 3 1.25 -7.52 -6.19
N VAL A 4 0.62 -8.59 -5.71
CA VAL A 4 1.30 -9.88 -5.52
C VAL A 4 1.51 -10.52 -6.90
N ILE A 5 2.77 -10.77 -7.27
CA ILE A 5 3.14 -11.45 -8.52
C ILE A 5 3.08 -12.96 -8.31
N THR A 6 3.74 -13.45 -7.27
CA THR A 6 3.81 -14.87 -6.94
C THR A 6 4.15 -15.07 -5.46
N SER A 7 4.21 -16.32 -5.01
CA SER A 7 4.65 -16.69 -3.68
C SER A 7 5.70 -17.79 -3.74
N CYS A 8 6.59 -17.82 -2.75
CA CYS A 8 7.54 -18.90 -2.53
C CYS A 8 7.25 -19.54 -1.18
N SER A 9 7.11 -20.86 -1.15
CA SER A 9 6.84 -21.64 0.05
C SER A 9 7.74 -22.88 0.10
N LYS A 10 8.58 -22.95 1.13
CA LYS A 10 9.41 -24.11 1.49
C LYS A 10 9.23 -24.39 2.99
N ARG A 11 9.65 -25.56 3.47
CA ARG A 11 9.63 -25.83 4.92
C ARG A 11 10.44 -24.76 5.65
N GLY A 12 9.82 -24.05 6.59
CA GLY A 12 10.45 -22.99 7.36
C GLY A 12 10.61 -21.64 6.64
N PHE A 13 10.14 -21.49 5.39
CA PHE A 13 10.27 -20.23 4.65
C PHE A 13 9.02 -19.94 3.80
N LYS A 14 8.46 -18.75 3.99
CA LYS A 14 7.35 -18.23 3.18
C LYS A 14 7.67 -16.80 2.78
N ALA A 15 7.52 -16.49 1.50
CA ALA A 15 7.71 -15.15 0.98
C ALA A 15 6.67 -14.82 -0.10
N LEU A 16 6.30 -13.55 -0.17
CA LEU A 16 5.52 -12.98 -1.26
C LEU A 16 6.47 -12.20 -2.19
N VAL A 17 6.30 -12.39 -3.48
CA VAL A 17 6.97 -11.59 -4.50
C VAL A 17 5.99 -10.50 -4.93
N LEU A 18 6.32 -9.25 -4.63
CA LEU A 18 5.49 -8.09 -4.92
C LEU A 18 6.04 -7.32 -6.12
N GLN A 19 5.16 -6.62 -6.83
CA GLN A 19 5.58 -5.64 -7.83
C GLN A 19 6.39 -4.54 -7.17
N TYR A 20 7.56 -4.25 -7.73
CA TYR A 20 8.43 -3.17 -7.27
C TYR A 20 7.76 -1.81 -7.55
N VAL A 21 7.74 -0.95 -6.52
CA VAL A 21 7.29 0.43 -6.63
C VAL A 21 8.53 1.32 -6.43
N PRO A 22 8.94 2.10 -7.44
CA PRO A 22 10.21 2.84 -7.42
C PRO A 22 10.20 4.07 -6.50
N LEU A 23 9.01 4.58 -6.14
CA LEU A 23 8.91 5.59 -5.09
C LEU A 23 9.07 4.92 -3.72
N ALA A 24 9.83 5.55 -2.82
CA ALA A 24 9.91 5.13 -1.43
C ALA A 24 8.52 5.16 -0.77
N SER A 25 8.38 4.55 0.41
CA SER A 25 7.11 4.58 1.15
C SER A 25 6.62 6.00 1.36
N LEU A 26 5.31 6.16 1.56
CA LEU A 26 4.72 7.48 1.82
C LEU A 26 5.36 8.09 3.08
N GLU A 27 5.68 7.28 4.09
CA GLU A 27 6.49 7.65 5.25
C GLU A 27 7.79 8.37 4.87
N VAL A 28 8.55 7.85 3.90
CA VAL A 28 9.80 8.47 3.43
C VAL A 28 9.50 9.77 2.70
N CYS A 29 8.50 9.80 1.82
CA CYS A 29 8.13 11.02 1.08
C CYS A 29 7.59 12.14 2.00
N LEU A 30 6.92 11.79 3.10
CA LEU A 30 6.39 12.77 4.03
C LEU A 30 7.47 13.34 4.97
N HIS A 31 8.44 12.52 5.38
CA HIS A 31 9.39 12.86 6.45
C HIS A 31 10.83 13.09 5.98
N SER A 32 11.18 12.73 4.75
CA SER A 32 12.54 12.91 4.22
C SER A 32 12.61 14.18 3.37
N GLY A 33 13.56 15.06 3.68
CA GLY A 33 13.70 16.38 3.04
C GLY A 33 14.01 16.39 1.53
N GLY A 34 14.13 15.22 0.88
CA GLY A 34 14.40 15.10 -0.55
C GLY A 34 13.15 14.94 -1.44
N HIS A 35 11.98 14.62 -0.87
CA HIS A 35 10.79 14.24 -1.65
C HIS A 35 9.50 14.87 -1.10
N HIS A 36 9.45 16.19 -1.00
CA HIS A 36 8.26 16.88 -0.49
C HIS A 36 7.05 16.75 -1.41
N LEU A 37 6.02 16.05 -0.94
CA LEU A 37 4.69 16.05 -1.57
C LEU A 37 3.96 17.36 -1.29
N ASN A 38 3.51 18.04 -2.34
CA ASN A 38 2.64 19.20 -2.23
C ASN A 38 1.22 18.80 -1.80
N LEU A 39 0.38 19.80 -1.48
CA LEU A 39 -0.99 19.54 -0.99
C LEU A 39 -1.83 18.72 -1.97
N PHE A 40 -1.77 19.01 -3.27
CA PHE A 40 -2.53 18.28 -4.28
C PHE A 40 -2.09 16.82 -4.38
N GLN A 41 -0.78 16.56 -4.39
CA GLN A 41 -0.25 15.20 -4.39
C GLN A 41 -0.66 14.41 -3.14
N ARG A 42 -0.72 15.08 -1.97
CA ARG A 42 -1.21 14.44 -0.74
C ARG A 42 -2.70 14.11 -0.84
N LEU A 43 -3.50 14.99 -1.42
CA LEU A 43 -4.93 14.73 -1.66
C LEU A 43 -5.14 13.56 -2.60
N ASP A 44 -4.37 13.48 -3.70
CA ASP A 44 -4.43 12.36 -4.64
C ASP A 44 -4.14 11.03 -3.93
N VAL A 45 -3.08 10.99 -3.10
CA VAL A 45 -2.75 9.82 -2.30
C VAL A 45 -3.86 9.46 -1.30
N MET A 46 -4.47 10.45 -0.63
CA MET A 46 -5.59 10.22 0.29
C MET A 46 -6.80 9.63 -0.41
N ILE A 47 -7.11 10.12 -1.61
CA ILE A 47 -8.20 9.61 -2.45
C ILE A 47 -7.93 8.14 -2.83
N ASP A 48 -6.71 7.83 -3.27
CA ASP A 48 -6.31 6.46 -3.61
C ASP A 48 -6.40 5.50 -2.42
N VAL A 49 -5.97 5.94 -1.23
CA VAL A 49 -6.09 5.15 0.01
C VAL A 49 -7.55 4.94 0.40
N ALA A 50 -8.40 5.96 0.26
CA ALA A 50 -9.83 5.85 0.55
C ALA A 50 -10.52 4.83 -0.36
N TYR A 51 -10.25 4.87 -1.67
CA TYR A 51 -10.77 3.88 -2.62
C TYR A 51 -10.27 2.47 -2.31
N ALA A 52 -9.01 2.31 -1.93
CA ALA A 52 -8.48 1.00 -1.54
C ALA A 52 -9.20 0.43 -0.31
N LEU A 53 -9.45 1.26 0.71
CA LEU A 53 -10.18 0.86 1.92
C LEU A 53 -11.65 0.56 1.63
N GLU A 54 -12.31 1.37 0.79
CA GLU A 54 -13.66 1.09 0.32
C GLU A 54 -13.74 -0.28 -0.36
N TYR A 55 -12.80 -0.59 -1.24
CA TYR A 55 -12.73 -1.89 -1.91
C TYR A 55 -12.51 -3.05 -0.93
N LEU A 56 -11.66 -2.89 0.08
CA LEU A 56 -11.45 -3.92 1.11
C LEU A 56 -12.71 -4.16 1.97
N HIS A 57 -13.45 -3.10 2.29
CA HIS A 57 -14.62 -3.19 3.15
C HIS A 57 -15.89 -3.63 2.41
N HIS A 58 -16.06 -3.20 1.16
CA HIS A 58 -17.32 -3.37 0.42
C HIS A 58 -17.18 -4.11 -0.91
N GLY A 59 -15.95 -4.30 -1.41
CA GLY A 59 -15.69 -4.96 -2.70
C GLY A 59 -15.63 -6.49 -2.64
N ASN A 60 -15.81 -7.10 -1.47
CA ASN A 60 -15.69 -8.54 -1.25
C ASN A 60 -16.89 -9.08 -0.46
N SER A 61 -17.20 -10.36 -0.62
CA SER A 61 -18.29 -11.03 0.13
C SER A 61 -18.06 -11.08 1.64
N LYS A 62 -16.79 -10.98 2.05
CA LYS A 62 -16.37 -10.81 3.45
C LYS A 62 -15.60 -9.51 3.58
N ILE A 63 -15.87 -8.78 4.66
CA ILE A 63 -15.14 -7.56 5.01
C ILE A 63 -13.68 -7.92 5.29
N ILE A 64 -12.75 -7.23 4.62
CA ILE A 64 -11.32 -7.36 4.86
C ILE A 64 -10.86 -6.13 5.66
N VAL A 65 -10.39 -6.34 6.89
CA VAL A 65 -9.84 -5.28 7.74
C VAL A 65 -8.31 -5.26 7.59
N HIS A 66 -7.72 -4.11 7.22
CA HIS A 66 -6.27 -4.00 6.97
C HIS A 66 -5.41 -4.12 8.25
N CYS A 67 -5.92 -3.66 9.39
CA CYS A 67 -5.29 -3.72 10.72
C CYS A 67 -3.97 -2.94 10.94
N ASP A 68 -3.16 -2.68 9.91
CA ASP A 68 -1.86 -1.98 10.03
C ASP A 68 -1.76 -0.80 9.03
N LEU A 69 -2.84 -0.02 8.90
CA LEU A 69 -2.84 1.15 8.00
C LEU A 69 -1.98 2.27 8.59
N LYS A 70 -1.00 2.73 7.81
CA LYS A 70 -0.04 3.79 8.17
C LYS A 70 0.54 4.43 6.89
N PRO A 71 1.16 5.62 7.00
CA PRO A 71 1.98 6.18 5.93
C PRO A 71 3.20 5.29 5.61
#